data_AF-A0AAV6YTB9-F1
#
_entry.id   AF-A0AAV6YTB9-F1
#
_cell.length_a   1.000
_cell.length_b   1.000
_cell.length_c   1.000
_cell.angle_alpha   90.00
_cell.angle_beta   90.00
_cell.angle_gamma   90.00
#
_symmetry.space_group_name_H-M   'P 1'
#
loop_
_entity.id
_entity.type
_entity.pdbx_description
1 polymer ?
#
loop_
_entity_poly.entity_id
_entity_poly.type
_entity_poly.pdbx_seq_one_letter_code
_entity_poly.pdbx_strand_id
1 'polypeptide(L)'
;MEAWLEGYHDVNVTEIKSSVMMGRAGAIQAAISLEMSSDVITSFDVVVEGLNGQLPNLDMVNLFLAFCQKNQLLCTIQGKLQRNDYDTLPGYLHNLHTMLLMVLKQGSGRPQGDHGLFLRYHIEAITLRGINSFRQYKYDMVTIGETIEGMFRKLNNLSERLHQSYFFYLLPSLSRFVSIGIYMPAIGFLILILILRISFSVRFMVTCGPPFSRL
;
A
#
# COMPACT_ATOMS: atom_id res chain seq x y z
N MET A 1 18.83 2.92 2.98
CA MET A 1 18.20 3.63 1.84
C MET A 1 17.84 5.07 2.18
N GLU A 2 17.26 5.34 3.36
CA GLU A 2 16.87 6.69 3.79
C GLU A 2 18.00 7.74 3.72
N ALA A 3 19.20 7.43 4.24
CA ALA A 3 20.35 8.34 4.17
C ALA A 3 20.75 8.73 2.72
N TRP A 4 20.56 7.81 1.76
CA TRP A 4 20.86 8.07 0.35
C TRP A 4 19.79 8.98 -0.28
N LEU A 5 18.50 8.73 0.02
CA LEU A 5 17.39 9.58 -0.43
C LEU A 5 17.51 11.01 0.14
N GLU A 6 17.88 11.14 1.40
CA GLU A 6 18.15 12.43 2.04
C GLU A 6 19.31 13.18 1.38
N GLY A 7 20.43 12.49 1.11
CA GLY A 7 21.55 13.07 0.36
C GLY A 7 21.21 13.43 -1.09
N TYR A 8 20.30 12.69 -1.74
CA TYR A 8 19.86 12.97 -3.11
C TYR A 8 18.97 14.22 -3.21
N HIS A 9 18.07 14.38 -2.24
CA HIS A 9 17.15 15.50 -2.16
C HIS A 9 17.69 16.71 -1.39
N ASP A 10 18.88 16.58 -0.78
CA ASP A 10 19.53 17.62 0.02
C ASP A 10 18.63 18.09 1.18
N VAL A 11 17.98 17.12 1.85
CA VAL A 11 17.13 17.35 3.02
C VAL A 11 17.62 16.52 4.20
N ASN A 12 17.47 17.04 5.41
CA ASN A 12 17.83 16.36 6.64
C ASN A 12 16.59 16.24 7.55
N VAL A 13 15.76 15.22 7.29
CA VAL A 13 14.48 15.04 7.99
C VAL A 13 14.63 14.13 9.21
N THR A 14 15.51 13.13 9.11
CA THR A 14 15.70 12.10 10.16
C THR A 14 16.97 12.28 10.99
N GLU A 15 17.70 13.38 10.79
CA GLU A 15 18.99 13.67 11.44
C GLU A 15 20.06 12.59 11.18
N ILE A 16 19.84 11.73 10.16
CA ILE A 16 20.79 10.72 9.77
C ILE A 16 21.93 11.40 9.00
N LYS A 17 23.18 11.01 9.30
CA LYS A 17 24.35 11.49 8.55
C LYS A 17 24.29 11.01 7.10
N SER A 18 23.82 11.87 6.20
CA SER A 18 23.93 11.68 4.77
C SER A 18 25.24 12.29 4.25
N SER A 19 25.85 11.67 3.24
CA SER A 19 27.02 12.22 2.55
C SER A 19 26.58 13.12 1.40
N VAL A 20 27.23 14.27 1.24
CA VAL A 20 27.00 15.17 0.10
C VAL A 20 27.32 14.43 -1.20
N MET A 21 26.36 14.35 -2.12
CA MET A 21 26.58 13.72 -3.43
C MET A 21 27.24 14.70 -4.41
N MET A 22 28.25 14.23 -5.15
CA MET A 22 28.98 15.05 -6.14
C MET A 22 28.15 15.43 -7.38
N GLY A 23 26.95 14.85 -7.54
CA GLY A 23 26.04 15.14 -8.64
C GLY A 23 24.70 14.41 -8.49
N ARG A 24 23.68 14.86 -9.24
CA ARG A 24 22.33 14.27 -9.27
C ARG A 24 22.01 13.83 -10.70
N ALA A 25 21.42 12.66 -10.89
CA ALA A 25 21.06 12.14 -12.22
C ALA A 25 19.77 12.76 -12.81
N GLY A 26 19.16 13.74 -12.15
CA GLY A 26 17.90 14.36 -12.56
C GLY A 26 16.84 14.28 -11.46
N ALA A 27 15.57 14.23 -11.84
CA ALA A 27 14.47 13.94 -10.92
C ALA A 27 14.05 12.47 -11.06
N ILE A 28 13.92 11.76 -9.95
CA ILE A 28 13.41 10.38 -9.94
C ILE A 28 11.91 10.44 -10.23
N GLN A 29 11.46 9.72 -11.26
CA GLN A 29 10.05 9.69 -11.65
C GLN A 29 9.26 8.59 -10.94
N ALA A 30 9.82 7.39 -10.89
CA ALA A 30 9.23 6.23 -10.21
C ALA A 30 10.34 5.29 -9.71
N ALA A 31 10.01 4.43 -8.74
CA ALA A 31 10.92 3.43 -8.22
C ALA A 31 10.22 2.06 -8.08
N ILE A 32 10.95 0.99 -8.34
CA ILE A 32 10.50 -0.38 -8.08
C ILE A 32 11.51 -0.99 -7.11
N SER A 33 11.06 -1.36 -5.91
CA SER A 33 11.86 -2.15 -4.99
C SER A 33 11.62 -3.63 -5.26
N LEU A 34 12.69 -4.40 -5.42
CA LEU A 34 12.64 -5.84 -5.65
C LEU A 34 13.17 -6.55 -4.41
N GLU A 35 12.30 -7.30 -3.74
CA GLU A 35 12.63 -8.07 -2.54
C GLU A 35 12.51 -9.56 -2.87
N MET A 36 13.62 -10.21 -3.21
CA MET A 36 13.65 -11.65 -3.51
C MET A 36 14.12 -12.42 -2.29
N SER A 37 13.24 -13.23 -1.71
CA SER A 37 13.55 -14.04 -0.51
C SER A 37 14.25 -15.36 -0.82
N SER A 38 14.21 -15.81 -2.08
CA SER A 38 14.74 -17.09 -2.53
C SER A 38 15.08 -17.04 -4.02
N ASP A 39 16.03 -17.86 -4.47
CA ASP A 39 16.36 -18.06 -5.89
C ASP A 39 15.21 -18.73 -6.67
N VAL A 40 14.28 -19.37 -5.96
CA VAL A 40 13.09 -19.98 -6.56
C VAL A 40 11.88 -19.14 -6.22
N ILE A 41 11.32 -18.49 -7.23
CA ILE A 41 10.15 -17.63 -7.09
C ILE A 41 8.92 -18.38 -7.58
N THR A 42 7.93 -18.49 -6.70
CA THR A 42 6.67 -19.22 -6.95
C THR A 42 5.49 -18.29 -7.20
N SER A 43 5.56 -17.07 -6.66
CA SER A 43 4.59 -16.01 -6.90
C SER A 43 5.17 -14.66 -6.48
N PHE A 44 4.55 -13.57 -6.94
CA PHE A 44 4.90 -12.22 -6.53
C PHE A 44 3.86 -11.62 -5.60
N ASP A 45 4.29 -11.14 -4.44
CA ASP A 45 3.47 -10.38 -3.52
C ASP A 45 3.70 -8.88 -3.74
N VAL A 46 2.62 -8.14 -3.99
CA VAL A 46 2.69 -6.68 -4.11
C VAL A 46 2.51 -6.04 -2.75
N VAL A 47 3.41 -5.13 -2.42
CA VAL A 47 3.36 -4.35 -1.19
C VAL A 47 3.14 -2.90 -1.55
N VAL A 48 2.13 -2.30 -0.93
CA VAL A 48 1.71 -0.92 -1.21
C VAL A 48 1.65 -0.06 0.05
N GLU A 49 1.75 -0.67 1.25
CA GLU A 49 1.63 0.06 2.50
C GLU A 49 2.92 0.84 2.83
N GLY A 50 2.86 2.17 2.68
CA GLY A 50 3.93 3.10 2.96
C GLY A 50 3.89 3.74 4.34
N LEU A 51 4.77 4.73 4.55
CA LEU A 51 4.87 5.50 5.79
C LEU A 51 3.58 6.28 6.07
N ASN A 52 3.11 6.27 7.33
CA ASN A 52 1.94 7.03 7.77
C ASN A 52 0.66 6.77 6.94
N GLY A 53 0.52 5.57 6.38
CA GLY A 53 -0.63 5.24 5.52
C GLY A 53 -0.59 5.88 4.13
N GLN A 54 0.55 6.41 3.69
CA GLN A 54 0.77 6.77 2.30
C GLN A 54 0.73 5.52 1.42
N LEU A 55 0.11 5.66 0.25
CA LEU A 55 0.00 4.60 -0.73
C LEU A 55 0.56 5.10 -2.07
N PRO A 56 1.20 4.22 -2.85
CA PRO A 56 1.58 4.52 -4.21
C PRO A 56 0.34 4.65 -5.08
N ASN A 57 0.51 5.28 -6.22
CA ASN A 57 -0.56 5.46 -7.15
C ASN A 57 -1.10 4.12 -7.67
N LEU A 58 -2.44 4.00 -7.71
CA LEU A 58 -3.13 2.76 -8.07
C LEU A 58 -2.79 2.28 -9.48
N ASP A 59 -2.53 3.19 -10.42
CA ASP A 59 -2.16 2.83 -11.79
C ASP A 59 -0.85 2.03 -11.86
N MET A 60 0.10 2.28 -10.97
CA MET A 60 1.34 1.52 -10.92
C MET A 60 1.11 0.09 -10.43
N VAL A 61 0.18 -0.08 -9.47
CA VAL A 61 -0.27 -1.40 -9.02
C VAL A 61 -1.02 -2.11 -10.14
N ASN A 62 -1.98 -1.44 -10.78
CA ASN A 62 -2.74 -1.99 -11.91
C ASN A 62 -1.83 -2.39 -13.08
N LEU A 63 -0.81 -1.59 -13.38
CA LEU A 63 0.20 -1.90 -14.41
C LEU A 63 0.93 -3.19 -14.08
N PHE A 64 1.41 -3.34 -12.84
CA PHE A 64 2.05 -4.57 -12.39
C PHE A 64 1.11 -5.78 -12.54
N LEU A 65 -0.13 -5.64 -12.10
CA LEU A 65 -1.14 -6.69 -12.20
C LEU A 65 -1.45 -7.08 -13.65
N ALA A 66 -1.50 -6.11 -14.56
CA ALA A 66 -1.66 -6.38 -15.98
C ALA A 66 -0.49 -7.20 -16.55
N PHE A 67 0.74 -6.94 -16.11
CA PHE A 67 1.90 -7.76 -16.47
C PHE A 67 1.85 -9.16 -15.83
N CYS A 68 1.42 -9.28 -14.58
CA CYS A 68 1.20 -10.59 -13.96
C CYS A 68 0.23 -11.43 -14.80
N GLN A 69 -0.89 -10.86 -15.20
CA GLN A 69 -1.89 -11.55 -16.02
C GLN A 69 -1.36 -11.89 -17.40
N LYS A 70 -0.67 -10.96 -18.06
CA LYS A 70 -0.09 -11.15 -19.39
C LYS A 70 0.93 -12.29 -19.42
N ASN A 71 1.81 -12.35 -18.41
CA ASN A 71 2.90 -13.32 -18.33
C ASN A 71 2.52 -14.57 -17.52
N GLN A 72 1.23 -14.73 -17.17
CA GLN A 72 0.69 -15.86 -16.40
C GLN A 72 1.39 -16.08 -15.05
N LEU A 73 1.83 -14.99 -14.42
CA LEU A 73 2.45 -14.99 -13.11
C LEU A 73 1.40 -14.97 -12.01
N LEU A 74 1.60 -15.81 -11.01
CA LEU A 74 0.79 -15.82 -9.80
C LEU A 74 1.16 -14.60 -8.97
N CYS A 75 0.20 -13.70 -8.77
CA CYS A 75 0.38 -12.53 -7.95
C CYS A 75 -0.54 -12.58 -6.72
N THR A 76 -0.02 -12.14 -5.59
CA THR A 76 -0.71 -12.08 -4.30
C THR A 76 -0.66 -10.67 -3.74
N ILE A 77 -1.57 -10.42 -2.81
CA ILE A 77 -1.56 -9.21 -1.99
C ILE A 77 -1.56 -9.63 -0.54
N GLN A 78 -0.59 -9.12 0.23
CA GLN A 78 -0.37 -9.52 1.62
C GLN A 78 -0.25 -11.05 1.81
N GLY A 79 0.33 -11.75 0.83
CA GLY A 79 0.48 -13.21 0.81
C GLY A 79 -0.84 -13.97 0.65
N LYS A 80 -1.94 -13.29 0.29
CA LYS A 80 -3.23 -13.93 -0.02
C LYS A 80 -3.41 -14.02 -1.53
N LEU A 81 -3.76 -15.23 -1.97
CA LEU A 81 -4.08 -15.47 -3.37
C LEU A 81 -5.47 -14.93 -3.69
N GLN A 82 -5.62 -14.39 -4.90
CA GLN A 82 -6.91 -13.99 -5.42
C GLN A 82 -7.87 -15.19 -5.49
N ARG A 83 -9.02 -15.01 -4.84
CA ARG A 83 -10.17 -15.93 -4.88
C ARG A 83 -11.18 -15.46 -5.92
N ASN A 84 -11.67 -16.38 -6.76
CA ASN A 84 -12.70 -16.07 -7.78
C ASN A 84 -14.14 -16.27 -7.30
N ASP A 85 -14.35 -16.80 -6.09
CA ASP A 85 -15.64 -17.12 -5.49
C ASP A 85 -16.26 -15.96 -4.69
N TYR A 86 -16.41 -14.80 -5.33
CA TYR A 86 -16.83 -13.55 -4.69
C TYR A 86 -18.26 -13.57 -4.11
N ASP A 87 -19.17 -14.30 -4.75
CA ASP A 87 -20.58 -14.33 -4.36
C ASP A 87 -20.83 -15.23 -3.15
N THR A 88 -19.83 -16.02 -2.77
CA THR A 88 -19.91 -16.92 -1.63
C THR A 88 -19.56 -16.18 -0.34
N LEU A 89 -20.25 -16.52 0.75
CA LEU A 89 -19.93 -16.03 2.09
C LEU A 89 -18.42 -16.16 2.46
N PRO A 90 -17.73 -17.29 2.20
CA PRO A 90 -16.31 -17.41 2.50
C PRO A 90 -15.44 -16.47 1.64
N GLY A 91 -15.78 -16.24 0.37
CA GLY A 91 -15.07 -15.29 -0.47
C GLY A 91 -15.22 -13.85 0.02
N TYR A 92 -16.43 -13.46 0.42
CA TYR A 92 -16.69 -12.14 1.01
C TYR A 92 -15.92 -11.93 2.32
N LEU A 93 -15.96 -12.91 3.24
CA LEU A 93 -15.20 -12.85 4.50
C LEU A 93 -13.69 -12.79 4.27
N HIS A 94 -13.19 -13.51 3.27
CA HIS A 94 -11.77 -13.46 2.89
C HIS A 94 -11.36 -12.05 2.45
N ASN A 95 -12.14 -11.44 1.56
CA ASN A 95 -11.89 -10.09 1.07
C ASN A 95 -11.97 -9.04 2.18
N LEU A 96 -12.93 -9.17 3.10
CA LEU A 96 -13.04 -8.31 4.27
C LEU A 96 -11.84 -8.47 5.20
N HIS A 97 -11.37 -9.70 5.42
CA HIS A 97 -10.19 -9.97 6.24
C HIS A 97 -8.93 -9.35 5.63
N THR A 98 -8.73 -9.48 4.31
CA THR A 98 -7.61 -8.83 3.59
C THR A 98 -7.70 -7.30 3.69
N MET A 99 -8.90 -6.74 3.52
CA MET A 99 -9.12 -5.30 3.66
C MET A 99 -8.81 -4.82 5.10
N LEU A 100 -9.27 -5.54 6.11
CA LEU A 100 -9.00 -5.23 7.52
C LEU A 100 -7.50 -5.29 7.82
N LEU A 101 -6.80 -6.31 7.34
CA LEU A 101 -5.35 -6.41 7.48
C LEU A 101 -4.62 -5.23 6.83
N MET A 102 -5.09 -4.77 5.67
CA MET A 102 -4.56 -3.57 5.02
C MET A 102 -4.75 -2.32 5.88
N VAL A 103 -5.95 -2.12 6.44
CA VAL A 103 -6.24 -0.99 7.34
C VAL A 103 -5.35 -1.04 8.59
N LEU A 104 -5.16 -2.23 9.18
CA LEU A 104 -4.30 -2.40 10.36
C LEU A 104 -2.83 -2.12 10.02
N LYS A 105 -2.35 -2.57 8.86
CA LYS A 105 -0.98 -2.30 8.39
C LYS A 105 -0.76 -0.81 8.14
N GLN A 106 -1.67 -0.15 7.42
CA GLN A 106 -1.59 1.30 7.18
C GLN A 106 -1.70 2.10 8.48
N GLY A 107 -2.62 1.71 9.38
CA GLY A 107 -2.81 2.34 10.68
C GLY A 107 -1.62 2.19 11.62
N SER A 108 -0.76 1.19 11.41
CA SER A 108 0.51 1.08 12.14
C SER A 108 1.50 2.20 11.82
N GLY A 109 1.31 2.91 10.70
CA GLY A 109 2.18 3.98 10.22
C GLY A 109 3.57 3.53 9.76
N ARG A 110 3.90 2.23 9.90
CA ARG A 110 5.19 1.66 9.51
C ARG A 110 5.18 1.24 8.04
N PRO A 111 6.24 1.54 7.27
CA PRO A 111 6.35 1.10 5.90
C PRO A 111 6.61 -0.42 5.87
N GLN A 112 5.91 -1.14 5.00
CA GLN A 112 6.04 -2.60 4.85
C GLN A 112 7.13 -3.00 3.85
N GLY A 113 7.77 -2.03 3.20
CA GLY A 113 8.90 -2.21 2.29
C GLY A 113 9.57 -0.88 1.98
N ASP A 114 10.70 -0.93 1.30
CA ASP A 114 11.54 0.24 1.00
C ASP A 114 10.81 1.33 0.20
N HIS A 115 9.80 0.94 -0.60
CA HIS A 115 8.96 1.87 -1.36
C HIS A 115 8.34 2.98 -0.49
N GLY A 116 8.01 2.69 0.77
CA GLY A 116 7.39 3.65 1.68
C GLY A 116 8.24 4.90 1.95
N LEU A 117 9.57 4.80 1.82
CA LEU A 117 10.49 5.94 1.96
C LEU A 117 10.43 6.89 0.76
N PHE A 118 10.18 6.37 -0.43
CA PHE A 118 10.11 7.15 -1.68
C PHE A 118 8.81 7.97 -1.77
N LEU A 119 7.71 7.45 -1.22
CA LEU A 119 6.41 8.13 -1.24
C LEU A 119 6.45 9.50 -0.54
N ARG A 120 7.29 9.66 0.51
CA ARG A 120 7.53 10.95 1.17
C ARG A 120 8.00 12.04 0.19
N TYR A 121 8.77 11.67 -0.82
CA TYR A 121 9.33 12.56 -1.83
C TYR A 121 8.44 12.72 -3.06
N HIS A 122 7.20 12.24 -3.02
CA HIS A 122 6.28 12.23 -4.17
C HIS A 122 6.87 11.47 -5.37
N ILE A 123 7.67 10.44 -5.05
CA ILE A 123 8.18 9.47 -6.01
C ILE A 123 7.28 8.25 -5.89
N GLU A 124 6.62 7.91 -6.99
CA GLU A 124 5.77 6.74 -7.04
C GLU A 124 6.62 5.48 -6.93
N ALA A 125 6.44 4.70 -5.85
CA ALA A 125 7.20 3.49 -5.63
C ALA A 125 6.38 2.31 -5.12
N ILE A 126 6.67 1.11 -5.61
CA ILE A 126 6.07 -0.15 -5.14
C ILE A 126 7.17 -1.15 -4.81
N THR A 127 6.92 -2.02 -3.83
CA THR A 127 7.77 -3.17 -3.55
C THR A 127 7.14 -4.42 -4.14
N LEU A 128 7.93 -5.19 -4.90
CA LEU A 128 7.58 -6.51 -5.40
C LEU A 128 8.35 -7.56 -4.62
N ARG A 129 7.64 -8.40 -3.86
CA ARG A 129 8.23 -9.48 -3.08
C ARG A 129 8.14 -10.80 -3.83
N GLY A 130 9.28 -11.42 -4.15
CA GLY A 130 9.32 -12.79 -4.63
C GLY A 130 9.14 -13.76 -3.45
N ILE A 131 8.03 -14.50 -3.45
CA ILE A 131 7.72 -15.48 -2.39
C ILE A 131 7.81 -16.93 -2.92
N ASN A 132 8.29 -17.82 -2.05
CA ASN A 132 8.41 -19.26 -2.29
C ASN A 132 7.40 -20.06 -1.46
N SER A 133 6.14 -19.61 -1.43
CA SER A 133 5.08 -20.25 -0.64
C SER A 133 4.27 -21.25 -1.46
N PHE A 134 4.22 -21.11 -2.78
CA PHE A 134 3.36 -21.91 -3.65
C PHE A 134 4.20 -22.92 -4.45
N ARG A 135 4.71 -23.96 -3.79
CA ARG A 135 5.63 -24.96 -4.39
C ARG A 135 5.13 -25.63 -5.68
N GLN A 136 3.84 -25.57 -5.97
CA GLN A 136 3.24 -26.08 -7.22
C GLN A 136 3.59 -25.25 -8.45
N TYR A 137 3.92 -23.97 -8.26
CA TYR A 137 4.28 -23.04 -9.32
C TYR A 137 5.76 -22.71 -9.20
N LYS A 138 6.48 -22.80 -10.32
CA LYS A 138 7.87 -22.36 -10.41
C LYS A 138 8.00 -21.55 -11.68
N TYR A 139 8.39 -20.30 -11.52
CA TYR A 139 8.64 -19.41 -12.65
C TYR A 139 10.11 -19.42 -13.03
N ASP A 140 10.38 -19.36 -14.33
CA ASP A 140 11.74 -19.18 -14.83
C ASP A 140 12.19 -17.73 -14.66
N MET A 141 13.49 -17.54 -14.47
CA MET A 141 14.08 -16.21 -14.31
C MET A 141 13.92 -15.37 -15.58
N VAL A 142 13.82 -15.99 -16.76
CA VAL A 142 13.56 -15.28 -18.02
C VAL A 142 12.19 -14.61 -17.98
N THR A 143 11.13 -15.32 -17.60
CA THR A 143 9.76 -14.76 -17.51
C THR A 143 9.69 -13.63 -16.47
N ILE A 144 10.42 -13.77 -15.37
CA ILE A 144 10.52 -12.73 -14.34
C ILE A 144 11.24 -11.49 -14.89
N GLY A 145 12.37 -11.69 -15.58
CA GLY A 145 13.13 -10.64 -16.26
C GLY A 145 12.28 -9.90 -17.30
N GLU A 146 11.54 -10.62 -18.15
CA GLU A 146 10.63 -10.04 -19.15
C GLU A 146 9.53 -9.19 -18.50
N THR A 147 9.03 -9.60 -17.33
CA THR A 147 8.03 -8.86 -16.56
C THR A 147 8.61 -7.56 -16.03
N ILE A 148 9.76 -7.63 -15.35
CA ILE A 148 10.43 -6.47 -14.76
C ILE A 148 10.90 -5.50 -15.84
N GLU A 149 11.51 -5.99 -16.91
CA GLU A 149 11.91 -5.17 -18.07
C GLU A 149 10.69 -4.52 -18.72
N GLY A 150 9.61 -5.28 -18.90
CA GLY A 150 8.33 -4.78 -19.41
C GLY A 150 7.81 -3.60 -18.58
N MET A 151 7.89 -3.70 -17.25
CA MET A 151 7.52 -2.61 -16.35
C MET A 151 8.43 -1.40 -16.53
N PHE A 152 9.75 -1.56 -16.51
CA PHE A 152 10.68 -0.45 -16.69
C PHE A 152 10.47 0.24 -18.04
N ARG A 153 10.23 -0.52 -19.11
CA ARG A 153 9.93 0.03 -20.44
C ARG A 153 8.62 0.80 -20.44
N LYS A 154 7.62 0.37 -19.67
CA LYS A 154 6.35 1.10 -19.52
C LYS A 154 6.52 2.37 -18.70
N LEU A 155 7.25 2.30 -17.59
CA LEU A 155 7.56 3.45 -16.75
C LEU A 155 8.38 4.50 -17.51
N ASN A 156 9.36 4.07 -18.30
CA ASN A 156 10.18 4.97 -19.11
C ASN A 156 9.41 5.65 -20.26
N ASN A 157 8.35 5.01 -20.75
CA ASN A 157 7.49 5.58 -21.80
C ASN A 157 6.31 6.38 -21.24
N LEU A 158 6.22 6.59 -19.92
CA LEU A 158 5.24 7.50 -19.35
C LEU A 158 5.67 8.93 -19.66
N SER A 159 5.03 9.52 -20.68
CA SER A 159 5.28 10.90 -21.06
C SER A 159 4.71 11.92 -20.06
N GLU A 160 3.84 11.46 -19.14
CA GLU A 160 3.24 12.26 -18.08
C GLU A 160 3.43 11.53 -16.74
N ARG A 161 3.64 12.28 -15.64
CA ARG A 161 3.63 11.70 -14.30
C ARG A 161 2.26 11.06 -14.05
N LEU A 162 2.23 9.96 -13.29
CA LEU A 162 0.99 9.27 -12.93
C LEU A 162 0.05 10.21 -12.15
N HIS A 163 -0.84 10.93 -12.85
CA HIS A 163 -1.62 12.04 -12.30
C HIS A 163 -3.13 11.76 -12.21
N GLN A 164 -3.62 10.66 -12.79
CA GLN A 164 -5.06 10.46 -12.97
C GLN A 164 -5.69 9.38 -12.06
N SER A 165 -4.93 8.74 -11.18
CA SER A 165 -5.43 7.68 -10.30
C SER A 165 -5.38 8.02 -8.81
N TYR A 166 -6.18 7.26 -8.04
CA TYR A 166 -6.48 7.54 -6.63
C TYR A 166 -5.29 7.26 -5.70
N PHE A 167 -5.04 8.18 -4.77
CA PHE A 167 -4.03 8.06 -3.71
C PHE A 167 -4.50 7.29 -2.46
N PHE A 168 -5.82 7.18 -2.26
CA PHE A 168 -6.41 6.48 -1.12
C PHE A 168 -7.35 5.39 -1.62
N TYR A 169 -6.93 4.15 -1.42
CA TYR A 169 -7.69 2.98 -1.81
C TYR A 169 -7.42 1.82 -0.85
N LEU A 170 -8.37 0.91 -0.78
CA LEU A 170 -8.21 -0.39 -0.13
C LEU A 170 -8.32 -1.48 -1.18
N LEU A 171 -7.44 -2.47 -1.09
CA LEU A 171 -7.38 -3.62 -1.99
C LEU A 171 -7.90 -4.87 -1.27
N PRO A 172 -9.21 -5.15 -1.31
CA PRO A 172 -9.75 -6.42 -0.82
C PRO A 172 -9.21 -7.63 -1.62
N SER A 173 -8.87 -7.41 -2.89
CA SER A 173 -8.32 -8.40 -3.81
C SER A 173 -7.48 -7.69 -4.87
N LEU A 174 -6.67 -8.42 -5.64
CA LEU A 174 -5.78 -7.82 -6.65
C LEU A 174 -6.58 -7.11 -7.75
N SER A 175 -7.71 -7.68 -8.20
CA SER A 175 -8.49 -7.09 -9.30
C SER A 175 -9.54 -6.06 -8.87
N ARG A 176 -9.73 -5.83 -7.57
CA ARG A 176 -10.76 -4.92 -7.06
C ARG A 176 -10.15 -3.95 -6.07
N PHE A 177 -10.45 -2.68 -6.28
CA PHE A 177 -10.11 -1.62 -5.33
C PHE A 177 -11.40 -0.99 -4.81
N VAL A 178 -11.35 -0.51 -3.57
CA VAL A 178 -12.37 0.31 -2.96
C VAL A 178 -11.77 1.70 -2.78
N SER A 179 -12.32 2.68 -3.50
CA SER A 179 -11.84 4.05 -3.42
C SER A 179 -12.33 4.74 -2.14
N ILE A 180 -11.61 5.78 -1.74
CA ILE A 180 -11.95 6.63 -0.60
C ILE A 180 -13.39 7.14 -0.60
N GLY A 181 -13.97 7.42 -1.77
CA GLY A 181 -15.33 7.91 -1.90
C GLY A 181 -16.42 6.93 -1.43
N ILE A 182 -16.13 5.62 -1.44
CA ILE A 182 -17.11 4.60 -1.02
C ILE A 182 -17.08 4.39 0.49
N TYR A 183 -15.89 4.30 1.09
CA TYR A 183 -15.77 3.98 2.51
C TYR A 183 -15.75 5.21 3.43
N MET A 184 -15.36 6.40 2.95
CA MET A 184 -15.37 7.63 3.77
C MET A 184 -16.74 7.96 4.36
N PRO A 185 -17.85 7.94 3.58
CA PRO A 185 -19.17 8.22 4.14
C PRO A 185 -19.54 7.25 5.26
N ALA A 186 -19.27 5.95 5.08
CA ALA A 186 -19.53 4.94 6.10
C ALA A 186 -18.76 5.20 7.40
N ILE A 187 -17.47 5.54 7.30
CA ILE A 187 -16.65 5.93 8.47
C ILE A 187 -17.20 7.22 9.10
N GLY A 188 -17.56 8.20 8.28
CA GLY A 188 -18.16 9.46 8.73
C GLY A 188 -19.44 9.25 9.53
N PHE A 189 -20.33 8.36 9.09
CA PHE A 189 -21.53 8.00 9.84
C PHE A 189 -21.21 7.32 11.19
N LEU A 190 -20.22 6.43 11.23
CA LEU A 190 -19.79 5.79 12.48
C LEU A 190 -19.23 6.80 13.48
N ILE A 191 -18.38 7.73 13.01
CA ILE A 191 -17.82 8.81 13.83
C ILE A 191 -18.94 9.74 14.29
N LEU A 192 -19.89 10.10 13.42
CA LEU A 192 -21.04 10.93 13.77
C LEU A 192 -21.88 10.31 14.89
N ILE A 193 -22.17 9.02 14.82
CA ILE A 193 -22.91 8.30 15.87
C ILE A 193 -22.14 8.36 17.20
N LEU A 194 -20.82 8.17 17.18
CA LEU A 194 -19.98 8.26 18.37
C LEU A 194 -19.97 9.68 18.96
N ILE A 195 -19.84 10.71 18.12
CA ILE A 195 -19.87 12.12 18.55
C ILE A 195 -21.23 12.47 19.16
N LEU A 196 -22.32 12.04 18.53
CA LEU A 196 -23.67 12.27 19.06
C LEU A 196 -23.82 11.58 20.41
N ARG A 197 -23.39 10.32 20.55
CA ARG A 197 -23.43 9.60 21.82
C ARG A 197 -22.63 10.30 22.92
N ILE A 198 -21.42 10.75 22.62
CA ILE A 198 -20.58 11.51 23.56
C ILE A 198 -21.26 12.83 23.93
N SER A 199 -21.79 13.57 22.95
CA SER A 199 -22.48 14.84 23.19
C SER A 199 -23.72 14.68 24.08
N PHE A 200 -24.53 13.63 23.86
CA PHE A 200 -25.66 13.31 24.72
C PHE A 200 -25.20 12.91 26.14
N SER A 201 -24.13 12.12 26.25
CA SER A 201 -23.57 11.71 27.56
C SER A 201 -23.01 12.89 28.35
N VAL A 202 -22.28 13.80 27.69
CA VAL A 202 -21.73 15.01 28.31
C VAL A 202 -22.87 15.95 28.72
N ARG A 203 -23.87 16.16 27.85
CA ARG A 203 -25.03 16.99 28.18
C ARG A 203 -25.80 16.43 29.38
N PHE A 204 -25.98 15.11 29.45
CA PHE A 204 -26.59 14.44 30.59
C PHE A 204 -25.79 14.65 31.89
N MET A 205 -24.46 14.54 31.84
CA MET A 205 -23.58 14.76 33.00
C MET A 205 -23.54 16.23 33.47
N VAL A 206 -23.71 17.19 32.56
CA VAL A 206 -23.79 18.62 32.90
C VAL A 206 -25.16 18.97 33.49
N THR A 207 -26.25 18.36 33.01
CA THR A 207 -27.60 18.60 33.54
C THR A 207 -27.88 17.85 34.86
N CYS A 208 -27.19 16.73 35.09
CA CYS A 208 -27.27 15.94 36.32
C CYS A 208 -25.91 16.00 37.03
N GLY A 209 -25.66 17.07 37.81
CA GLY A 209 -24.39 17.24 38.54
C GLY A 209 -24.02 16.04 39.44
N PRO A 210 -22.74 15.89 39.83
CA PRO A 210 -22.30 14.73 40.59
C PRO A 210 -23.09 14.61 41.90
N PRO A 211 -23.46 13.39 42.35
CA PRO A 211 -24.13 13.22 43.62
C PRO A 211 -23.17 13.65 44.73
N PHE A 212 -23.43 14.80 45.33
CA PHE A 212 -22.72 15.29 46.50
C PHE A 212 -22.98 14.30 47.63
N SER A 213 -22.01 13.43 47.93
CA SER A 213 -22.01 12.57 49.09
C SER A 213 -21.99 13.43 50.35
N ARG A 214 -23.15 13.62 51.00
CA ARG A 214 -23.20 14.08 52.39
C ARG A 214 -22.92 12.87 53.29
N LEU A 215 -21.72 12.85 53.86
CA LEU A 215 -21.48 12.32 55.20
C LEU A 215 -22.19 13.22 56.22
#